data_AF-A0AAE5GT03-F1
#
_entry.id   AF-A0AAE5GT03-F1
#
_cell.length_a   1.000
_cell.length_b   1.000
_cell.length_c   1.000
_cell.angle_alpha   90.00
_cell.angle_beta   90.00
_cell.angle_gamma   90.00
#
_symmetry.space_group_name_H-M   'P 1'
#
loop_
_entity.id
_entity.type
_entity.pdbx_description
1 polymer ?
#
loop_
_entity_poly.entity_id
_entity_poly.type
_entity_poly.pdbx_seq_one_letter_code
_entity_poly.pdbx_strand_id
1 'polypeptide(L)'
;MSDKPVPARRDTNRSKVTFLELVFPPISNQEAVWLKDEPAAEYMKQSDFYMIGAKAKSHFEAYSFNETDMILSFDLFINGEKRSECSLSINELSAVSSSEHEKIGVGCGDWGINVFYEQDGEQYLLEYFSPETILWHRSREASGVYGLDNFEELFVYDLLYVGIAKKGDSYERLIKKGHQKRMEILANEPQRFPGARVSDETFLFLYRLEPLFITQFGANEDSFDLSFDYDHKRIVADAEKAFVNLLKPNYNSIQFTQYPKGADGLYDSKLDSYTYSLGEAITFNTPHGKFRGGRDLHLGGLSNKSDFISVDKESVKQFVAGEDFERG
;
A
#
# COMPACT_ATOMS: atom_id res chain seq x y z
N MET A 1 41.99 -16.34 37.08
CA MET A 1 41.01 -16.35 35.97
C MET A 1 39.89 -15.43 36.40
N SER A 2 39.78 -14.25 35.76
CA SER A 2 38.72 -13.29 36.03
C SER A 2 37.47 -13.74 35.26
N ASP A 3 36.44 -14.19 35.98
CA ASP A 3 35.10 -14.30 35.43
C ASP A 3 34.66 -12.91 34.97
N LYS A 4 34.53 -12.73 33.66
CA LYS A 4 33.78 -11.60 33.13
C LYS A 4 32.32 -11.87 33.45
N PRO A 5 31.60 -10.95 34.11
CA PRO A 5 30.16 -11.13 34.32
C PRO A 5 29.49 -11.24 32.95
N VAL A 6 28.75 -12.33 32.76
CA VAL A 6 27.79 -12.47 31.66
C VAL A 6 26.81 -11.31 31.81
N PRO A 7 26.59 -10.48 30.78
CA PRO A 7 25.65 -9.38 30.89
C PRO A 7 24.27 -9.96 31.23
N ALA A 8 23.65 -9.45 32.30
CA ALA A 8 22.30 -9.83 32.68
C ALA A 8 21.40 -9.67 31.46
N ARG A 9 20.74 -10.76 31.06
CA ARG A 9 19.70 -10.73 30.04
C ARG A 9 18.67 -9.70 30.52
N ARG A 10 18.34 -8.69 29.71
CA ARG A 10 17.23 -7.81 30.06
C ARG A 10 16.00 -8.69 30.20
N ASP A 11 15.39 -8.69 31.39
CA ASP A 11 14.20 -9.51 31.65
C ASP A 11 12.97 -9.00 30.90
N THR A 12 13.01 -7.75 30.42
CA THR A 12 11.96 -7.11 29.63
C THR A 12 12.34 -7.06 28.16
N ASN A 13 11.42 -7.51 27.30
CA ASN A 13 11.55 -7.44 25.85
C ASN A 13 10.52 -6.47 25.28
N ARG A 14 10.97 -5.58 24.40
CA ARG A 14 10.15 -4.59 23.71
C ARG A 14 10.24 -4.80 22.21
N SER A 15 9.11 -5.11 21.60
CA SER A 15 9.00 -5.26 20.15
C SER A 15 7.95 -4.33 19.57
N LYS A 16 8.09 -4.01 18.29
CA LYS A 16 7.13 -3.22 17.53
C LYS A 16 6.83 -3.91 16.21
N VAL A 17 5.57 -4.10 15.88
CA VAL A 17 5.15 -4.49 14.54
C VAL A 17 4.59 -3.27 13.84
N THR A 18 4.97 -2.99 12.61
CA THR A 18 4.43 -1.86 11.84
C THR A 18 3.92 -2.36 10.50
N PHE A 19 2.64 -2.16 10.24
CA PHE A 19 2.05 -2.44 8.94
C PHE A 19 1.86 -1.13 8.17
N LEU A 20 2.18 -1.18 6.89
CA LEU A 20 1.98 -0.08 5.96
C LEU A 20 0.60 -0.25 5.32
N GLU A 21 -0.32 0.65 5.63
CA GLU A 21 -1.69 0.63 5.13
C GLU A 21 -1.88 1.74 4.08
N LEU A 22 -2.49 1.41 2.96
CA LEU A 22 -2.84 2.39 1.95
C LEU A 22 -3.93 3.33 2.49
N VAL A 23 -3.68 4.63 2.39
CA VAL A 23 -4.68 5.67 2.72
C VAL A 23 -5.65 5.92 1.58
N PHE A 24 -5.27 5.48 0.38
CA PHE A 24 -6.03 5.61 -0.87
C PHE A 24 -5.62 4.45 -1.80
N PRO A 25 -6.50 3.92 -2.66
CA PRO A 25 -6.10 2.89 -3.62
C PRO A 25 -4.90 3.32 -4.47
N PRO A 26 -4.13 2.36 -5.03
CA PRO A 26 -3.07 2.70 -5.96
C PRO A 26 -3.63 3.51 -7.12
N ILE A 27 -2.99 4.63 -7.44
CA ILE A 27 -3.40 5.51 -8.54
C ILE A 27 -2.29 5.58 -9.57
N SER A 28 -2.65 5.54 -10.84
CA SER A 28 -1.71 5.84 -11.92
C SER A 28 -1.21 7.28 -11.79
N ASN A 29 -0.06 7.54 -12.42
CA ASN A 29 0.50 8.86 -12.47
C ASN A 29 -0.44 9.86 -13.18
N GLN A 30 -1.24 9.37 -14.13
CA GLN A 30 -2.25 10.16 -14.82
C GLN A 30 -3.43 10.50 -13.89
N GLU A 31 -3.96 9.53 -13.14
CA GLU A 31 -5.03 9.76 -12.15
C GLU A 31 -4.60 10.74 -11.06
N ALA A 32 -3.33 10.68 -10.64
CA ALA A 32 -2.78 11.64 -9.68
C ALA A 32 -2.82 13.10 -10.18
N VAL A 33 -2.91 13.34 -11.51
CA VAL A 33 -3.11 14.68 -12.06
C VAL A 33 -4.59 15.09 -11.96
N TRP A 34 -5.52 14.17 -12.22
CA TRP A 34 -6.96 14.44 -12.14
C TRP A 34 -7.46 14.63 -10.71
N LEU A 35 -6.93 13.84 -9.78
CA LEU A 35 -7.28 13.91 -8.36
C LEU A 35 -6.53 15.03 -7.62
N LYS A 36 -5.77 15.86 -8.34
CA LYS A 36 -5.06 16.98 -7.75
C LYS A 36 -6.07 18.07 -7.37
N ASP A 37 -5.98 18.55 -6.14
CA ASP A 37 -6.88 19.53 -5.53
C ASP A 37 -8.36 19.09 -5.43
N GLU A 38 -8.67 17.82 -5.73
CA GLU A 38 -9.98 17.19 -5.52
C GLU A 38 -10.16 16.71 -4.07
N PRO A 39 -11.40 16.46 -3.58
CA PRO A 39 -11.66 16.00 -2.21
C PRO A 39 -10.87 14.75 -1.81
N ALA A 40 -10.56 13.87 -2.76
CA ALA A 40 -9.70 12.69 -2.56
C ALA A 40 -8.31 13.02 -1.98
N ALA A 41 -7.80 14.25 -2.20
CA ALA A 41 -6.53 14.72 -1.68
C ALA A 41 -6.45 14.67 -0.15
N GLU A 42 -7.57 14.85 0.56
CA GLU A 42 -7.59 14.80 2.03
C GLU A 42 -7.26 13.41 2.58
N TYR A 43 -7.65 12.35 1.87
CA TYR A 43 -7.22 10.99 2.21
C TYR A 43 -5.73 10.79 1.94
N MET A 44 -5.26 11.24 0.77
CA MET A 44 -3.85 11.12 0.37
C MET A 44 -2.89 11.84 1.33
N LYS A 45 -3.31 12.97 1.93
CA LYS A 45 -2.53 13.73 2.92
C LYS A 45 -2.28 12.99 4.24
N GLN A 46 -2.97 11.88 4.49
CA GLN A 46 -2.76 11.05 5.68
C GLN A 46 -1.51 10.15 5.58
N SER A 47 -0.83 10.17 4.43
CA SER A 47 0.38 9.37 4.19
C SER A 47 1.65 10.19 4.35
N ASP A 48 2.71 9.53 4.78
CA ASP A 48 4.06 10.10 4.79
C ASP A 48 5.16 9.12 4.35
N PHE A 49 4.75 7.91 3.98
CA PHE A 49 5.53 6.94 3.25
C PHE A 49 4.88 6.68 1.90
N TYR A 50 5.68 6.52 0.86
CA TYR A 50 5.17 6.21 -0.47
C TYR A 50 6.09 5.27 -1.24
N MET A 51 5.48 4.49 -2.10
CA MET A 51 6.18 3.71 -3.11
C MET A 51 5.73 4.13 -4.50
N ILE A 52 6.62 3.99 -5.47
CA ILE A 52 6.30 4.12 -6.89
C ILE A 52 6.59 2.76 -7.52
N GLY A 53 5.57 2.20 -8.14
CA GLY A 53 5.68 0.94 -8.87
C GLY A 53 5.25 1.10 -10.32
N ALA A 54 5.45 0.07 -11.11
CA ALA A 54 4.96 0.03 -12.48
C ALA A 54 4.39 -1.34 -12.86
N LYS A 55 3.39 -1.32 -13.73
CA LYS A 55 2.66 -2.49 -14.23
C LYS A 55 2.14 -2.17 -15.62
N ALA A 56 2.03 -3.17 -16.48
CA ALA A 56 1.42 -3.00 -17.80
C ALA A 56 0.01 -2.43 -17.67
N LYS A 57 -0.38 -1.57 -18.63
CA LYS A 57 -1.69 -0.92 -18.62
C LYS A 57 -2.82 -1.94 -18.40
N SER A 58 -3.67 -1.62 -17.43
CA SER A 58 -4.93 -2.31 -17.14
C SER A 58 -6.08 -1.49 -17.71
N HIS A 59 -7.15 -2.15 -18.16
CA HIS A 59 -8.40 -1.48 -18.55
C HIS A 59 -9.59 -2.46 -18.49
N PHE A 60 -10.79 -1.91 -18.59
CA PHE A 60 -12.02 -2.70 -18.65
C PHE A 60 -12.59 -2.74 -20.07
N GLU A 61 -13.22 -3.85 -20.44
CA GLU A 61 -13.98 -3.99 -21.69
C GLU A 61 -15.25 -4.82 -21.48
N ALA A 62 -16.03 -5.02 -22.55
CA ALA A 62 -17.17 -5.93 -22.61
C ALA A 62 -18.27 -5.64 -21.57
N TYR A 63 -18.57 -4.35 -21.36
CA TYR A 63 -19.62 -3.92 -20.43
C TYR A 63 -21.01 -4.43 -20.82
N SER A 64 -21.74 -4.94 -19.84
CA SER A 64 -23.15 -5.32 -19.94
C SER A 64 -23.87 -4.95 -18.65
N PHE A 65 -24.97 -4.21 -18.75
CA PHE A 65 -25.73 -3.77 -17.59
C PHE A 65 -27.10 -4.45 -17.53
N ASN A 66 -27.39 -5.08 -16.39
CA ASN A 66 -28.71 -5.62 -16.08
C ASN A 66 -29.44 -4.63 -15.17
N GLU A 67 -30.38 -3.88 -15.76
CA GLU A 67 -31.19 -2.87 -15.05
C GLU A 67 -32.11 -3.47 -13.97
N THR A 68 -32.56 -4.72 -14.13
CA THR A 68 -33.47 -5.37 -13.18
C THR A 68 -32.77 -5.66 -11.86
N ASP A 69 -31.56 -6.22 -11.96
CA ASP A 69 -30.77 -6.62 -10.80
C ASP A 69 -29.78 -5.53 -10.36
N MET A 70 -29.65 -4.45 -11.15
CA MET A 70 -28.66 -3.39 -10.98
C MET A 70 -27.23 -3.94 -10.92
N ILE A 71 -26.90 -4.85 -11.84
CA ILE A 71 -25.59 -5.49 -11.95
C ILE A 71 -24.89 -5.05 -13.23
N LEU A 72 -23.69 -4.49 -13.09
CA LEU A 72 -22.78 -4.24 -14.20
C LEU A 72 -21.75 -5.37 -14.31
N SER A 73 -21.70 -6.06 -15.45
CA SER A 73 -20.67 -7.05 -15.77
C SER A 73 -19.67 -6.49 -16.77
N PHE A 74 -18.39 -6.84 -16.63
CA PHE A 74 -17.30 -6.41 -17.49
C PHE A 74 -16.07 -7.32 -17.31
N ASP A 75 -15.11 -7.17 -18.21
CA ASP A 75 -13.86 -7.92 -18.21
C ASP A 75 -12.67 -7.01 -17.86
N LEU A 76 -11.78 -7.51 -17.01
CA LEU A 76 -10.49 -6.86 -16.74
C LEU A 76 -9.43 -7.38 -17.70
N PHE A 77 -8.81 -6.46 -18.43
CA PHE A 77 -7.67 -6.72 -19.30
C PHE A 77 -6.39 -6.15 -18.69
N ILE A 78 -5.29 -6.90 -18.79
CA ILE A 78 -3.93 -6.44 -18.46
C ILE A 78 -3.03 -6.92 -19.59
N ASN A 79 -2.21 -6.02 -20.13
CA ASN A 79 -1.31 -6.34 -21.24
C ASN A 79 -2.04 -6.92 -22.48
N GLY A 80 -3.27 -6.48 -22.74
CA GLY A 80 -4.09 -6.93 -23.87
C GLY A 80 -4.74 -8.31 -23.72
N GLU A 81 -4.55 -8.99 -22.59
CA GLU A 81 -5.17 -10.27 -22.31
C GLU A 81 -6.29 -10.13 -21.29
N LYS A 82 -7.42 -10.84 -21.51
CA LYS A 82 -8.47 -10.96 -20.50
C LYS A 82 -7.91 -11.71 -19.29
N ARG A 83 -7.97 -11.09 -18.11
CA ARG A 83 -7.42 -11.63 -16.86
C ARG A 83 -8.47 -12.07 -15.87
N SER A 84 -9.66 -11.46 -15.92
CA SER A 84 -10.76 -11.81 -15.02
C SER A 84 -12.10 -11.32 -15.55
N GLU A 85 -13.16 -12.04 -15.19
CA GLU A 85 -14.55 -11.59 -15.31
C GLU A 85 -14.93 -10.90 -14.01
N CYS A 86 -15.64 -9.78 -14.12
CA CYS A 86 -15.98 -8.92 -12.99
C CYS A 86 -17.46 -8.59 -13.03
N SER A 87 -18.04 -8.40 -11.84
CA SER A 87 -19.35 -7.76 -11.73
C SER A 87 -19.44 -6.83 -10.53
N LEU A 88 -20.19 -5.75 -10.71
CA LEU A 88 -20.53 -4.77 -9.69
C LEU A 88 -22.04 -4.82 -9.43
N SER A 89 -22.44 -5.17 -8.21
CA SER A 89 -23.82 -5.01 -7.73
C SER A 89 -23.97 -3.59 -7.19
N ILE A 90 -24.56 -2.70 -7.98
CA ILE A 90 -24.58 -1.25 -7.71
C ILE A 90 -25.29 -0.95 -6.40
N ASN A 91 -26.37 -1.68 -6.09
CA ASN A 91 -27.15 -1.48 -4.86
C ASN A 91 -26.40 -1.88 -3.58
N GLU A 92 -25.40 -2.77 -3.70
CA GLU A 92 -24.61 -3.26 -2.58
C GLU A 92 -23.36 -2.42 -2.30
N LEU A 93 -23.03 -1.48 -3.21
CA LEU A 93 -21.91 -0.57 -3.00
C LEU A 93 -22.17 0.31 -1.78
N SER A 94 -21.15 0.43 -0.93
CA SER A 94 -21.26 1.20 0.32
C SER A 94 -21.63 2.67 0.07
N ALA A 95 -21.09 3.27 -1.00
CA ALA A 95 -21.38 4.65 -1.38
C ALA A 95 -22.82 4.85 -1.85
N VAL A 96 -23.42 3.83 -2.48
CA VAL A 96 -24.81 3.87 -2.97
C VAL A 96 -25.79 3.59 -1.84
N SER A 97 -25.58 2.50 -1.09
CA SER A 97 -26.41 2.09 0.04
C SER A 97 -26.44 3.11 1.18
N SER A 98 -25.38 3.92 1.33
CA SER A 98 -25.33 5.03 2.29
C SER A 98 -25.86 6.35 1.74
N SER A 99 -26.18 6.41 0.43
CA SER A 99 -26.71 7.63 -0.19
C SER A 99 -28.22 7.74 0.02
N GLU A 100 -28.72 8.96 0.19
CA GLU A 100 -30.16 9.24 0.26
C GLU A 100 -30.80 9.43 -1.13
N HIS A 101 -30.02 9.25 -2.21
CA HIS A 101 -30.46 9.58 -3.57
C HIS A 101 -31.08 8.36 -4.28
N GLU A 102 -32.28 8.55 -4.82
CA GLU A 102 -33.02 7.45 -5.48
C GLU A 102 -32.57 7.18 -6.91
N LYS A 103 -31.99 8.19 -7.60
CA LYS A 103 -31.58 8.09 -9.00
C LYS A 103 -30.09 7.90 -9.11
N ILE A 104 -29.69 6.65 -9.24
CA ILE A 104 -28.30 6.24 -9.42
C ILE A 104 -28.06 5.95 -10.89
N GLY A 105 -27.02 6.57 -11.45
CA GLY A 105 -26.52 6.34 -12.80
C GLY A 105 -25.18 5.62 -12.79
N VAL A 106 -24.91 4.91 -13.88
CA VAL A 106 -23.64 4.21 -14.12
C VAL A 106 -23.08 4.65 -15.47
N GLY A 107 -21.85 5.14 -15.47
CA GLY A 107 -21.12 5.53 -16.67
C GLY A 107 -19.90 4.63 -16.87
N CYS A 108 -19.71 4.11 -18.09
CA CYS A 108 -18.54 3.30 -18.46
C CYS A 108 -17.71 4.05 -19.51
N GLY A 109 -16.40 4.10 -19.35
CA GLY A 109 -15.51 4.72 -20.33
C GLY A 109 -14.07 4.24 -20.22
N ASP A 110 -13.20 4.81 -21.06
CA ASP A 110 -11.80 4.37 -21.23
C ASP A 110 -10.96 4.34 -19.96
N TRP A 111 -11.36 5.11 -18.95
CA TRP A 111 -10.63 5.27 -17.69
C TRP A 111 -11.20 4.45 -16.56
N GLY A 112 -12.46 4.05 -16.64
CA GLY A 112 -13.12 3.34 -15.56
C GLY A 112 -14.63 3.41 -15.59
N ILE A 113 -15.22 3.04 -14.46
CA ILE A 113 -16.66 3.03 -14.22
C ILE A 113 -16.97 4.11 -13.18
N ASN A 114 -17.91 4.98 -13.48
CA ASN A 114 -18.43 6.00 -12.57
C ASN A 114 -19.80 5.60 -12.08
N VAL A 115 -20.03 5.64 -10.78
CA VAL A 115 -21.34 5.59 -10.15
C VAL A 115 -21.66 6.98 -9.65
N PHE A 116 -22.82 7.51 -10.00
CA PHE A 116 -23.18 8.89 -9.70
C PHE A 116 -24.67 9.01 -9.38
N TYR A 117 -25.06 10.11 -8.74
CA TYR A 117 -26.46 10.53 -8.68
C TYR A 117 -26.67 11.81 -9.48
N GLU A 118 -27.91 12.04 -9.88
CA GLU A 118 -28.31 13.27 -10.56
C GLU A 118 -29.12 14.16 -9.62
N GLN A 119 -28.71 15.42 -9.52
CA GLN A 119 -29.41 16.46 -8.78
C GLN A 119 -29.36 17.77 -9.57
N ASP A 120 -30.51 18.43 -9.73
CA ASP A 120 -30.63 19.72 -10.44
C ASP A 120 -30.06 19.73 -11.88
N GLY A 121 -30.03 18.57 -12.54
CA GLY A 121 -29.48 18.40 -13.89
C GLY A 121 -27.96 18.24 -13.95
N GLU A 122 -27.30 18.16 -12.79
CA GLU A 122 -25.87 17.89 -12.64
C GLU A 122 -25.62 16.48 -12.11
N GLN A 123 -24.47 15.91 -12.50
CA GLN A 123 -24.02 14.58 -12.05
C GLN A 123 -22.99 14.71 -10.95
N TYR A 124 -23.22 14.02 -9.84
CA TYR A 124 -22.36 14.02 -8.67
C TYR A 124 -21.80 12.62 -8.46
N LEU A 125 -20.46 12.51 -8.48
CA LEU A 125 -19.76 11.24 -8.33
C LEU A 125 -19.96 10.66 -6.92
N LEU A 126 -20.43 9.42 -6.85
CA LEU A 126 -20.49 8.63 -5.63
C LEU A 126 -19.24 7.77 -5.49
N GLU A 127 -18.89 7.05 -6.55
CA GLU A 127 -17.79 6.10 -6.54
C GLU A 127 -17.18 5.96 -7.93
N TYR A 128 -15.86 5.77 -7.98
CA TYR A 128 -15.11 5.59 -9.22
C TYR A 128 -14.29 4.30 -9.14
N PHE A 129 -14.47 3.44 -10.14
CA PHE A 129 -13.71 2.21 -10.31
C PHE A 129 -12.75 2.34 -11.48
N SER A 130 -11.45 2.43 -11.19
CA SER A 130 -10.41 2.05 -12.13
C SER A 130 -10.02 0.58 -11.91
N PRO A 131 -9.23 -0.04 -12.81
CA PRO A 131 -8.71 -1.38 -12.59
C PRO A 131 -8.00 -1.55 -11.24
N GLU A 132 -7.27 -0.53 -10.80
CA GLU A 132 -6.56 -0.56 -9.53
C GLU A 132 -7.47 -0.33 -8.33
N THR A 133 -8.45 0.57 -8.43
CA THR A 133 -9.37 0.76 -7.31
C THR A 133 -10.29 -0.46 -7.13
N ILE A 134 -10.78 -1.10 -8.20
CA ILE A 134 -11.61 -2.30 -8.04
C ILE A 134 -10.83 -3.48 -7.46
N LEU A 135 -9.56 -3.66 -7.85
CA LEU A 135 -8.69 -4.68 -7.25
C LEU A 135 -8.46 -4.40 -5.76
N TRP A 136 -8.30 -3.13 -5.40
CA TRP A 136 -8.19 -2.72 -4.00
C TRP A 136 -9.47 -3.02 -3.22
N HIS A 137 -10.64 -2.66 -3.74
CA HIS A 137 -11.94 -2.99 -3.15
C HIS A 137 -12.14 -4.50 -3.01
N ARG A 138 -11.83 -5.27 -4.05
CA ARG A 138 -11.91 -6.73 -4.01
C ARG A 138 -10.99 -7.32 -2.94
N SER A 139 -9.75 -6.85 -2.85
CA SER A 139 -8.77 -7.32 -1.86
C SER A 139 -9.19 -7.04 -0.41
N ARG A 140 -10.14 -6.13 -0.22
CA ARG A 140 -10.73 -5.76 1.07
C ARG A 140 -12.13 -6.34 1.27
N GLU A 141 -12.56 -7.24 0.39
CA GLU A 141 -13.89 -7.86 0.39
C GLU A 141 -15.03 -6.82 0.45
N ALA A 142 -14.87 -5.71 -0.26
CA ALA A 142 -15.90 -4.69 -0.34
C ALA A 142 -17.20 -5.27 -0.94
N SER A 143 -18.33 -4.95 -0.30
CA SER A 143 -19.66 -5.35 -0.76
C SER A 143 -19.94 -4.85 -2.18
N GLY A 144 -20.65 -5.67 -2.95
CA GLY A 144 -20.99 -5.35 -4.33
C GLY A 144 -19.86 -5.57 -5.35
N VAL A 145 -18.65 -5.99 -4.94
CA VAL A 145 -17.54 -6.29 -5.88
C VAL A 145 -17.32 -7.79 -6.00
N TYR A 146 -17.60 -8.35 -7.18
CA TYR A 146 -17.59 -9.78 -7.45
C TYR A 146 -16.67 -10.15 -8.62
N GLY A 147 -16.26 -11.41 -8.66
CA GLY A 147 -15.20 -11.89 -9.56
C GLY A 147 -13.82 -11.54 -9.02
N LEU A 148 -12.82 -11.39 -9.90
CA LEU A 148 -11.45 -11.01 -9.51
C LEU A 148 -10.84 -11.91 -8.41
N ASP A 149 -11.23 -13.18 -8.33
CA ASP A 149 -10.76 -14.12 -7.28
C ASP A 149 -9.25 -14.36 -7.34
N ASN A 150 -8.64 -14.09 -8.50
CA ASN A 150 -7.21 -14.08 -8.72
C ASN A 150 -6.53 -12.74 -8.43
N PHE A 151 -7.15 -11.82 -7.66
CA PHE A 151 -6.62 -10.47 -7.41
C PHE A 151 -5.15 -10.46 -6.93
N GLU A 152 -4.71 -11.45 -6.15
CA GLU A 152 -3.31 -11.56 -5.70
C GLU A 152 -2.30 -11.68 -6.86
N GLU A 153 -2.72 -12.23 -8.00
CA GLU A 153 -1.91 -12.34 -9.22
C GLU A 153 -2.00 -11.09 -10.10
N LEU A 154 -3.03 -10.27 -9.89
CA LEU A 154 -3.32 -9.06 -10.67
C LEU A 154 -2.77 -7.80 -10.01
N PHE A 155 -2.60 -7.82 -8.69
CA PHE A 155 -2.08 -6.74 -7.86
C PHE A 155 -0.56 -6.85 -7.66
N VAL A 156 0.15 -7.02 -8.78
CA VAL A 156 1.60 -7.22 -8.84
C VAL A 156 2.25 -6.09 -9.65
N TYR A 157 3.29 -5.47 -9.07
CA TYR A 157 3.98 -4.31 -9.64
C TYR A 157 5.50 -4.49 -9.53
N ASP A 158 6.25 -3.92 -10.46
CA ASP A 158 7.69 -3.73 -10.29
C ASP A 158 7.93 -2.52 -9.38
N LEU A 159 8.63 -2.68 -8.27
CA LEU A 159 8.96 -1.57 -7.37
C LEU A 159 10.11 -0.74 -7.94
N LEU A 160 9.82 0.52 -8.24
CA LEU A 160 10.77 1.44 -8.84
C LEU A 160 11.43 2.34 -7.80
N TYR A 161 10.67 2.78 -6.79
CA TYR A 161 11.14 3.72 -5.78
C TYR A 161 10.40 3.59 -4.46
N VAL A 162 11.12 3.82 -3.37
CA VAL A 162 10.57 3.98 -2.01
C VAL A 162 11.01 5.33 -1.48
N GLY A 163 10.10 6.09 -0.89
CA GLY A 163 10.43 7.38 -0.30
C GLY A 163 9.46 7.83 0.78
N ILE A 164 9.85 8.91 1.46
CA ILE A 164 9.06 9.48 2.55
C ILE A 164 8.91 11.00 2.45
N ALA A 165 7.90 11.52 3.14
CA ALA A 165 7.72 12.93 3.42
C ALA A 165 8.35 13.31 4.78
N LYS A 166 9.62 13.72 4.74
CA LYS A 166 10.35 14.22 5.93
C LYS A 166 9.71 15.45 6.58
N LYS A 167 9.00 16.26 5.78
CA LYS A 167 8.22 17.42 6.23
C LYS A 167 6.88 17.40 5.49
N GLY A 168 5.78 17.62 6.22
CA GLY A 168 4.42 17.48 5.66
C GLY A 168 4.07 16.03 5.35
N ASP A 169 3.31 15.85 4.28
CA ASP A 169 2.75 14.58 3.81
C ASP A 169 3.23 14.20 2.39
N SER A 170 2.96 12.95 1.99
CA SER A 170 3.37 12.44 0.69
C SER A 170 2.59 13.10 -0.45
N TYR A 171 1.34 13.51 -0.26
CA TYR A 171 0.54 14.18 -1.30
C TYR A 171 1.18 15.50 -1.73
N GLU A 172 1.49 16.39 -0.78
CA GLU A 172 2.14 17.67 -1.02
C GLU A 172 3.51 17.50 -1.69
N ARG A 173 4.28 16.50 -1.23
CA ARG A 173 5.63 16.23 -1.75
C ARG A 173 5.64 15.58 -3.13
N LEU A 174 4.83 14.55 -3.35
CA LEU A 174 4.88 13.68 -4.52
C LEU A 174 3.95 14.14 -5.64
N ILE A 175 2.75 14.59 -5.28
CA ILE A 175 1.66 14.89 -6.21
C ILE A 175 1.61 16.40 -6.50
N LYS A 176 1.42 17.23 -5.47
CA LYS A 176 1.14 18.66 -5.68
C LYS A 176 2.34 19.45 -6.20
N LYS A 177 3.51 19.24 -5.59
CA LYS A 177 4.77 19.93 -5.96
C LYS A 177 5.53 19.26 -7.09
N GLY A 178 5.29 17.96 -7.33
CA GLY A 178 6.05 17.14 -8.25
C GLY A 178 7.44 16.78 -7.70
N HIS A 179 7.65 15.50 -7.42
CA HIS A 179 8.94 15.01 -6.92
C HIS A 179 9.90 14.68 -8.06
N GLN A 180 11.19 14.99 -7.89
CA GLN A 180 12.21 14.75 -8.92
C GLN A 180 12.29 13.28 -9.36
N LYS A 181 12.25 12.32 -8.42
CA LYS A 181 12.35 10.89 -8.75
C LYS A 181 11.15 10.39 -9.55
N ARG A 182 9.97 10.93 -9.26
CA ARG A 182 8.77 10.68 -10.06
C ARG A 182 8.96 11.14 -11.51
N MET A 183 9.57 12.31 -11.73
CA MET A 183 9.84 12.81 -13.09
C MET A 183 10.93 11.99 -13.81
N GLU A 184 11.97 11.59 -13.09
CA GLU A 184 13.01 10.70 -13.63
C GLU A 184 12.42 9.36 -14.06
N ILE A 185 11.52 8.77 -13.27
CA ILE A 185 10.82 7.53 -13.62
C ILE A 185 10.01 7.71 -14.90
N LEU A 186 9.17 8.74 -14.98
CA LEU A 186 8.34 8.99 -16.17
C LEU A 186 9.16 9.24 -17.44
N ALA A 187 10.38 9.76 -17.31
CA ALA A 187 11.26 10.04 -18.43
C ALA A 187 12.09 8.83 -18.89
N ASN A 188 12.37 7.87 -18.01
CA ASN A 188 13.33 6.79 -18.28
C ASN A 188 12.71 5.39 -18.31
N GLU A 189 11.54 5.17 -17.68
CA GLU A 189 10.89 3.87 -17.73
C GLU A 189 10.42 3.54 -19.15
N PRO A 190 10.64 2.30 -19.62
CA PRO A 190 10.06 1.86 -20.86
C PRO A 190 8.55 1.66 -20.71
N GLN A 191 7.85 1.85 -21.81
CA GLN A 191 6.48 1.37 -21.96
C GLN A 191 6.45 -0.16 -21.81
N ARG A 192 5.48 -0.66 -21.03
CA ARG A 192 5.27 -2.10 -20.79
C ARG A 192 4.25 -2.68 -21.76
N PHE A 193 3.21 -1.93 -22.12
CA PHE A 193 2.20 -2.30 -23.11
C PHE A 193 2.26 -1.40 -24.36
N PRO A 194 2.39 -1.95 -25.58
CA PRO A 194 2.44 -1.16 -26.81
C PRO A 194 1.29 -0.15 -26.94
N GLY A 195 1.65 1.12 -27.12
CA GLY A 195 0.70 2.24 -27.23
C GLY A 195 0.25 2.89 -25.91
N ALA A 196 0.56 2.31 -24.74
CA ALA A 196 0.28 2.93 -23.44
C ALA A 196 1.21 4.13 -23.11
N ARG A 197 0.74 5.11 -22.36
CA ARG A 197 1.65 6.14 -21.83
C ARG A 197 2.34 5.56 -20.59
N VAL A 198 3.63 5.86 -20.39
CA VAL A 198 4.35 5.49 -19.14
C VAL A 198 3.61 6.02 -17.90
N SER A 199 2.91 7.15 -18.05
CA SER A 199 2.05 7.72 -17.00
C SER A 199 0.82 6.85 -16.63
N ASP A 200 0.33 6.01 -17.53
CA ASP A 200 -0.79 5.09 -17.27
C ASP A 200 -0.27 3.76 -16.65
N GLU A 201 1.04 3.54 -16.69
CA GLU A 201 1.70 2.30 -16.24
C GLU A 201 2.55 2.50 -14.99
N THR A 202 2.66 3.74 -14.52
CA THR A 202 3.38 4.12 -13.29
C THR A 202 2.36 4.41 -12.20
N PHE A 203 2.45 3.73 -11.07
CA PHE A 203 1.49 3.81 -9.98
C PHE A 203 2.11 4.38 -8.72
N LEU A 204 1.34 5.20 -8.00
CA LEU A 204 1.69 5.80 -6.72
C LEU A 204 0.95 5.07 -5.61
N PHE A 205 1.70 4.65 -4.60
CA PHE A 205 1.19 3.97 -3.42
C PHE A 205 1.46 4.87 -2.22
N LEU A 206 0.41 5.27 -1.51
CA LEU A 206 0.48 6.24 -0.42
C LEU A 206 0.13 5.53 0.89
N TYR A 207 1.11 5.40 1.77
CA TYR A 207 0.99 4.60 2.99
C TYR A 207 1.00 5.46 4.24
N ARG A 208 0.15 5.08 5.19
CA ARG A 208 0.27 5.42 6.60
C ARG A 208 0.87 4.23 7.34
N LEU A 209 1.76 4.49 8.28
CA LEU A 209 2.39 3.46 9.10
C LEU A 209 1.61 3.29 10.40
N GLU A 210 1.17 2.07 10.67
CA GLU A 210 0.38 1.71 11.85
C GLU A 210 1.22 0.82 12.79
N PRO A 211 1.81 1.39 13.86
CA PRO A 211 2.64 0.63 14.79
C PRO A 211 1.82 0.00 15.92
N LEU A 212 2.06 -1.29 16.16
CA LEU A 212 1.64 -2.02 17.36
C LEU A 212 2.88 -2.27 18.24
N PHE A 213 2.84 -1.76 19.47
CA PHE A 213 3.90 -1.98 20.46
C PHE A 213 3.56 -3.13 21.39
N ILE A 214 4.52 -4.03 21.59
CA ILE A 214 4.39 -5.19 22.48
C ILE A 214 5.52 -5.11 23.50
N THR A 215 5.17 -5.10 24.78
CA THR A 215 6.13 -5.12 25.88
C THR A 215 5.84 -6.31 26.78
N GLN A 216 6.84 -7.18 26.93
CA GLN A 216 6.81 -8.28 27.87
C GLN A 216 7.71 -7.92 29.05
N PHE A 217 7.12 -7.75 30.22
CA PHE A 217 7.85 -7.38 31.43
C PHE A 217 8.43 -8.59 32.16
N GLY A 218 9.64 -8.41 32.67
CA GLY A 218 10.32 -9.36 33.51
C GLY A 218 9.66 -9.55 34.89
N ALA A 219 9.82 -10.73 35.48
CA ALA A 219 9.35 -11.01 36.84
C ALA A 219 10.04 -10.16 37.93
N ASN A 220 11.19 -9.56 37.61
CA ASN A 220 12.01 -8.76 38.51
C ASN A 220 11.92 -7.24 38.21
N GLU A 221 10.94 -6.79 37.42
CA GLU A 221 10.77 -5.35 37.20
C GLU A 221 10.07 -4.69 38.39
N ASP A 222 10.80 -3.78 39.04
CA ASP A 222 10.27 -2.94 40.12
C ASP A 222 9.41 -1.77 39.62
N SER A 223 9.46 -1.46 38.32
CA SER A 223 8.68 -0.38 37.70
C SER A 223 8.42 -0.63 36.21
N PHE A 224 7.16 -0.46 35.78
CA PHE A 224 6.76 -0.61 34.38
C PHE A 224 6.88 0.71 33.62
N ASP A 225 7.78 0.78 32.65
CA ASP A 225 7.84 1.89 31.69
C ASP A 225 6.82 1.68 30.57
N LEU A 226 5.68 2.38 30.69
CA LEU A 226 4.56 2.43 29.75
C LEU A 226 4.66 3.62 28.76
N SER A 227 5.83 4.27 28.63
CA SER A 227 5.98 5.33 27.64
C SER A 227 6.00 4.75 26.22
N PHE A 228 4.99 5.12 25.43
CA PHE A 228 4.87 4.77 24.01
C PHE A 228 5.15 5.97 23.10
N ASP A 229 5.83 7.00 23.61
CA ASP A 229 6.19 8.21 22.87
C ASP A 229 7.31 7.91 21.85
N TYR A 230 6.93 7.25 20.76
CA TYR A 230 7.78 7.11 19.60
C TYR A 230 7.42 8.20 18.59
N ASP A 231 8.45 8.92 18.13
CA ASP A 231 8.29 9.85 17.03
C ASP A 231 7.92 9.09 15.75
N HIS A 232 6.70 9.29 15.28
CA HIS A 232 6.17 8.69 14.06
C HIS A 232 7.11 8.92 12.87
N LYS A 233 7.73 10.10 12.76
CA LYS A 233 8.66 10.39 11.65
C LYS A 233 9.94 9.57 11.72
N ARG A 234 10.38 9.14 12.92
CA ARG A 234 11.49 8.19 13.06
C ARG A 234 11.07 6.79 12.61
N ILE A 235 9.85 6.35 12.91
CA ILE A 235 9.33 5.06 12.42
C ILE A 235 9.30 5.05 10.89
N VAL A 236 8.82 6.13 10.28
CA VAL A 236 8.74 6.30 8.82
C VAL A 236 10.13 6.33 8.17
N ALA A 237 11.06 7.08 8.74
CA ALA A 237 12.45 7.11 8.26
C ALA A 237 13.16 5.78 8.40
N ASP A 238 12.85 5.01 9.44
CA ASP A 238 13.41 3.68 9.65
C ASP A 238 12.82 2.65 8.68
N ALA A 239 11.50 2.70 8.43
CA ALA A 239 10.85 1.89 7.41
C ALA A 239 11.43 2.16 6.00
N GLU A 240 11.67 3.42 5.63
CA GLU A 240 12.30 3.77 4.34
C GLU A 240 13.61 3.02 4.16
N LYS A 241 14.46 3.04 5.19
CA LYS A 241 15.75 2.38 5.17
C LYS A 241 15.62 0.87 5.10
N ALA A 242 14.69 0.29 5.86
CA ALA A 242 14.43 -1.15 5.85
C ALA A 242 14.08 -1.64 4.45
N PHE A 243 13.07 -1.02 3.82
CA PHE A 243 12.62 -1.38 2.49
C PHE A 243 13.68 -1.13 1.42
N VAL A 244 14.33 0.05 1.44
CA VAL A 244 15.36 0.37 0.44
C VAL A 244 16.60 -0.52 0.57
N ASN A 245 17.05 -0.82 1.79
CA ASN A 245 18.24 -1.65 2.03
C ASN A 245 18.03 -3.09 1.56
N LEU A 246 16.85 -3.67 1.80
CA LEU A 246 16.54 -5.05 1.42
C LEU A 246 16.15 -5.18 -0.04
N LEU A 247 15.22 -4.34 -0.52
CA LEU A 247 14.63 -4.47 -1.84
C LEU A 247 15.45 -3.79 -2.95
N LYS A 248 16.23 -2.78 -2.59
CA LYS A 248 17.13 -2.02 -3.47
C LYS A 248 16.49 -1.63 -4.81
N PRO A 249 15.34 -0.93 -4.77
CA PRO A 249 14.68 -0.48 -5.98
C PRO A 249 15.59 0.47 -6.81
N ASN A 250 15.46 0.39 -8.13
CA ASN A 250 16.44 0.96 -9.08
C ASN A 250 16.59 2.48 -8.99
N TYR A 251 15.54 3.21 -8.61
CA TYR A 251 15.58 4.68 -8.58
C TYR A 251 16.01 5.25 -7.21
N ASN A 252 16.21 4.41 -6.20
CA ASN A 252 16.79 4.84 -4.92
C ASN A 252 18.31 4.98 -5.04
N SER A 253 18.82 6.20 -5.06
CA SER A 253 20.28 6.44 -5.14
C SER A 253 21.01 6.16 -3.82
N ILE A 254 20.31 6.26 -2.69
CA ILE A 254 20.84 5.96 -1.36
C ILE A 254 20.34 4.57 -0.97
N GLN A 255 21.25 3.67 -0.60
CA GLN A 255 20.98 2.24 -0.34
C GLN A 255 21.10 1.85 1.14
N PHE A 256 21.40 2.82 2.01
CA PHE A 256 21.50 2.64 3.46
C PHE A 256 22.33 1.42 3.89
N THR A 257 23.55 1.27 3.38
CA THR A 257 24.42 0.10 3.60
C THR A 257 24.81 -0.15 5.05
N GLN A 258 24.61 0.83 5.94
CA GLN A 258 24.88 0.72 7.39
C GLN A 258 23.62 0.39 8.22
N TYR A 259 22.45 0.29 7.58
CA TYR A 259 21.21 -0.11 8.24
C TYR A 259 21.39 -1.50 8.91
N PRO A 260 20.96 -1.71 10.17
CA PRO A 260 20.00 -0.91 10.93
C PRO A 260 20.59 0.30 11.68
N LYS A 261 21.90 0.51 11.66
CA LYS A 261 22.57 1.61 12.39
C LYS A 261 22.27 2.97 11.77
N GLY A 262 21.89 3.95 12.59
CA GLY A 262 21.69 5.34 12.16
C GLY A 262 20.94 6.19 13.18
N ALA A 263 21.21 7.50 13.19
CA ALA A 263 20.68 8.43 14.20
C ALA A 263 19.20 8.78 14.01
N ASP A 264 18.72 8.79 12.77
CA ASP A 264 17.37 9.21 12.37
C ASP A 264 16.38 8.03 12.24
N GLY A 265 16.79 6.81 12.61
CA GLY A 265 15.94 5.61 12.65
C GLY A 265 15.62 5.14 14.08
N LEU A 266 15.30 3.86 14.23
CA LEU A 266 14.95 3.25 15.53
C LEU A 266 16.13 2.56 16.23
N TYR A 267 17.34 2.62 15.66
CA TYR A 267 18.52 1.96 16.20
C TYR A 267 18.82 2.29 17.66
N ASP A 268 18.73 3.57 18.06
CA ASP A 268 19.02 4.00 19.43
C ASP A 268 17.75 4.03 20.32
N SER A 269 16.66 3.43 19.85
CA SER A 269 15.43 3.31 20.64
C SER A 269 15.52 2.20 21.71
N LYS A 270 14.54 2.19 22.62
CA LYS A 270 14.36 1.15 23.64
C LYS A 270 13.86 -0.19 23.09
N LEU A 271 13.54 -0.26 21.79
CA LEU A 271 13.09 -1.50 21.15
C LEU A 271 14.25 -2.48 21.01
N ASP A 272 13.99 -3.74 21.35
CA ASP A 272 14.91 -4.86 21.14
C ASP A 272 14.76 -5.41 19.71
N SER A 273 13.54 -5.41 19.18
CA SER A 273 13.26 -5.75 17.78
C SER A 273 12.07 -4.96 17.21
N TYR A 274 12.00 -4.88 15.89
CA TYR A 274 10.87 -4.29 15.20
C TYR A 274 10.69 -4.86 13.80
N THR A 275 9.46 -4.85 13.31
CA THR A 275 9.12 -5.42 12.00
C THR A 275 8.31 -4.46 11.14
N TYR A 276 8.42 -4.65 9.82
CA TYR A 276 7.68 -3.91 8.80
C TYR A 276 7.02 -4.88 7.82
N SER A 277 5.72 -4.74 7.58
CA SER A 277 4.97 -5.50 6.58
C SER A 277 4.08 -4.58 5.74
N LEU A 278 3.64 -5.06 4.58
CA LEU A 278 2.62 -4.37 3.78
C LEU A 278 1.24 -4.91 4.17
N GLY A 279 0.37 -4.06 4.69
CA GLY A 279 -0.99 -4.38 5.14
C GLY A 279 -2.03 -4.41 4.02
N GLU A 280 -1.59 -4.70 2.79
CA GLU A 280 -2.38 -4.71 1.56
C GLU A 280 -2.00 -5.94 0.74
N ALA A 281 -2.93 -6.53 0.00
CA ALA A 281 -2.66 -7.69 -0.86
C ALA A 281 -1.94 -7.30 -2.17
N ILE A 282 -0.87 -6.51 -2.07
CA ILE A 282 -0.05 -6.02 -3.18
C ILE A 282 1.28 -6.76 -3.15
N THR A 283 1.75 -7.22 -4.31
CA THR A 283 3.08 -7.80 -4.45
C THR A 283 3.99 -6.87 -5.24
N PHE A 284 5.19 -6.66 -4.72
CA PHE A 284 6.25 -5.93 -5.42
C PHE A 284 7.34 -6.88 -5.92
N ASN A 285 7.61 -6.86 -7.22
CA ASN A 285 8.82 -7.44 -7.80
C ASN A 285 9.97 -6.43 -7.69
N THR A 286 11.15 -6.91 -7.32
CA THR A 286 12.34 -6.08 -7.13
C THR A 286 13.56 -6.78 -7.71
N PRO A 287 14.68 -6.08 -7.95
CA PRO A 287 15.91 -6.74 -8.39
C PRO A 287 16.44 -7.80 -7.42
N HIS A 288 16.02 -7.75 -6.15
CA HIS A 288 16.50 -8.62 -5.07
C HIS A 288 15.48 -9.65 -4.59
N GLY A 289 14.35 -9.78 -5.28
CA GLY A 289 13.31 -10.74 -4.94
C GLY A 289 11.93 -10.12 -4.98
N LYS A 290 10.94 -10.82 -4.43
CA LYS A 290 9.58 -10.34 -4.29
C LYS A 290 9.32 -9.94 -2.85
N PHE A 291 8.44 -8.97 -2.65
CA PHE A 291 7.90 -8.61 -1.34
C PHE A 291 6.38 -8.62 -1.45
N ARG A 292 5.76 -9.62 -0.83
CA ARG A 292 4.32 -9.82 -0.84
C ARG A 292 3.69 -9.17 0.39
N GLY A 293 2.70 -8.32 0.18
CA GLY A 293 1.83 -7.85 1.25
C GLY A 293 0.65 -8.79 1.50
N GLY A 294 -0.04 -8.56 2.60
CA GLY A 294 -1.20 -9.35 3.00
C GLY A 294 -2.05 -8.53 3.96
N ARG A 295 -3.36 -8.76 3.90
CA ARG A 295 -4.32 -8.11 4.77
C ARG A 295 -5.18 -9.17 5.44
N ASP A 296 -5.34 -9.03 6.75
CA ASP A 296 -6.39 -9.72 7.48
C ASP A 296 -7.59 -8.79 7.64
N LEU A 297 -8.79 -9.28 7.36
CA LEU A 297 -9.98 -8.42 7.35
C LEU A 297 -10.49 -8.12 8.75
N HIS A 298 -10.13 -8.94 9.74
CA HIS A 298 -10.56 -8.81 11.12
C HIS A 298 -9.55 -8.04 11.97
N LEU A 299 -8.27 -8.29 11.75
CA LEU A 299 -7.15 -7.69 12.48
C LEU A 299 -6.50 -6.51 11.74
N GLY A 300 -6.88 -6.26 10.48
CA GLY A 300 -6.26 -5.25 9.63
C GLY A 300 -4.96 -5.74 8.98
N GLY A 301 -3.96 -4.87 8.84
CA GLY A 301 -2.71 -5.14 8.11
C GLY A 301 -1.79 -6.25 8.68
N LEU A 302 -2.21 -7.00 9.70
CA LEU A 302 -1.46 -8.13 10.27
C LEU A 302 -1.95 -9.45 9.65
N SER A 303 -1.14 -10.06 8.79
CA SER A 303 -1.53 -11.29 8.09
C SER A 303 -0.37 -12.26 7.94
N ASN A 304 -0.63 -13.57 8.10
CA ASN A 304 0.33 -14.62 7.73
C ASN A 304 0.46 -14.82 6.21
N LYS A 305 -0.24 -14.01 5.41
CA LYS A 305 -0.07 -13.95 3.95
C LYS A 305 0.99 -12.94 3.52
N SER A 306 1.41 -12.03 4.41
CA SER A 306 2.40 -11.00 4.12
C SER A 306 3.81 -11.44 4.47
N ASP A 307 4.76 -11.14 3.59
CA ASP A 307 6.17 -11.06 3.95
C ASP A 307 6.40 -9.94 4.96
N PHE A 308 7.46 -10.05 5.76
CA PHE A 308 7.86 -8.99 6.67
C PHE A 308 9.37 -8.83 6.75
N ILE A 309 9.79 -7.60 7.00
CA ILE A 309 11.16 -7.26 7.36
C ILE A 309 11.26 -7.34 8.88
N SER A 310 12.18 -8.14 9.41
CA SER A 310 12.54 -8.16 10.83
C SER A 310 13.87 -7.45 11.04
N VAL A 311 13.93 -6.67 12.11
CA VAL A 311 15.09 -5.86 12.45
C VAL A 311 15.37 -5.97 13.95
N ASP A 312 16.64 -6.16 14.28
CA ASP A 312 17.16 -6.04 15.63
C ASP A 312 18.43 -5.15 15.62
N LYS A 313 19.18 -5.11 16.72
CA LYS A 313 20.39 -4.26 16.82
C LYS A 313 21.58 -4.76 15.98
N GLU A 314 21.52 -5.98 15.47
CA GLU A 314 22.62 -6.68 14.80
C GLU A 314 22.27 -7.04 13.35
N SER A 315 21.00 -7.29 13.05
CA SER A 315 20.55 -7.91 11.81
C SER A 315 19.27 -7.29 11.24
N VAL A 316 19.14 -7.44 9.92
CA VAL A 316 17.96 -7.07 9.12
C VAL A 316 17.71 -8.23 8.17
N LYS A 317 16.51 -8.80 8.21
CA LYS A 317 16.16 -9.98 7.40
C LYS A 317 14.72 -9.88 6.89
N GLN A 318 14.50 -10.26 5.63
CA GLN A 318 13.17 -10.56 5.11
C GLN A 318 12.77 -11.98 5.47
N PHE A 319 11.53 -12.16 5.91
CA PHE A 319 10.86 -13.44 6.07
C PHE A 319 9.76 -13.56 5.03
N VAL A 320 9.75 -14.68 4.30
CA VAL A 320 8.87 -14.90 3.14
C VAL A 320 7.72 -15.83 3.52
N ALA A 321 6.48 -15.37 3.31
CA ALA A 321 5.28 -16.14 3.61
C ALA A 321 5.14 -17.34 2.67
N GLY A 322 4.92 -18.53 3.23
CA GLY A 322 4.88 -19.80 2.51
C GLY A 322 6.26 -20.45 2.30
N GLU A 323 7.36 -19.77 2.63
CA GLU A 323 8.73 -20.32 2.58
C GLU A 323 9.35 -20.43 3.98
N ASP A 324 9.43 -19.32 4.71
CA ASP A 324 9.98 -19.29 6.07
C ASP A 324 8.92 -19.65 7.15
N PHE A 325 7.64 -19.55 6.81
CA PHE A 325 6.51 -19.87 7.70
C PHE A 325 5.26 -20.23 6.88
N GLU A 326 4.31 -20.95 7.49
CA GLU A 326 3.08 -21.39 6.82
C GLU A 326 2.18 -20.20 6.44
N ARG A 327 1.65 -20.26 5.22
CA ARG A 327 0.70 -19.26 4.71
C ARG A 327 -0.71 -19.64 5.18
N GLY A 328 -1.30 -18.73 5.97
CA GLY A 328 -2.66 -18.87 6.50
C GLY A 328 -3.76 -18.55 5.50
#